data_AF-A0A845YZ95-F1
#
_entry.id   AF-A0A845YZ95-F1
#
_cell.length_a   1.000
_cell.length_b   1.000
_cell.length_c   1.000
_cell.angle_alpha   90.00
_cell.angle_beta   90.00
_cell.angle_gamma   90.00
#
_symmetry.space_group_name_H-M   'P 1'
#
loop_
_entity.id
_entity.type
_entity.pdbx_description
1 polymer ?
#
loop_
_entity_poly.entity_id
_entity_poly.type
_entity_poly.pdbx_seq_one_letter_code
_entity_poly.pdbx_strand_id
1 'polypeptide(L)'
;MTRRATQVEYYAFVDQTFWEYFYACSLVWQFEQEQTISLNELIEEVFGQHWQDEKWHQVLQFIARSLEPQFVGEIISYLIIQDGEKEKSQNLFLATKCFFEVKNSQDISDVGTDLLNELKYLADYHQYEPLLTLKRHWNLPLRFKALQQIAIGWKDDPETLPYFKRLIECNNNSHIRFEAVRQIATVWKDAPETLPFLKQLVESSNWQVPLETLRQIAIGWKDEPETLPFLKHWAVVNDDSGRQREAVRQIAIHWKDDPETLSFLLNSYKNDGGVRSQPTPHPSPSQEGKSGVSREERRRTGEEGESFLFALAERSSIANYPDMILPILKQYVESDNPYSISDEAVRKTATAWKHDLETLPFLKQLVDSNDWNIQEEETVRKIATGWKDDQETLPFLKEIVQSDNWEVGEH
;
A
#
# COMPACT_ATOMS: atom_id res chain seq x y z
N MET A 1 -21.23 8.24 -72.42
CA MET A 1 -20.18 7.58 -71.61
C MET A 1 -20.45 7.90 -70.15
N THR A 2 -21.11 6.97 -69.47
CA THR A 2 -21.60 7.08 -68.10
C THR A 2 -20.45 6.75 -67.14
N ARG A 3 -20.00 7.69 -66.30
CA ARG A 3 -19.10 7.38 -65.18
C ARG A 3 -19.94 7.02 -63.96
N ARG A 4 -20.05 5.72 -63.68
CA ARG A 4 -20.30 5.20 -62.32
C ARG A 4 -19.02 5.44 -61.53
N ALA A 5 -19.09 6.25 -60.48
CA ALA A 5 -18.08 6.28 -59.42
C ALA A 5 -18.72 5.61 -58.20
N THR A 6 -18.40 4.34 -58.03
CA THR A 6 -18.49 3.60 -56.77
C THR A 6 -17.48 4.22 -55.79
N GLN A 7 -17.92 4.63 -54.61
CA GLN A 7 -17.05 4.56 -53.44
C GLN A 7 -17.89 4.55 -52.16
N VAL A 8 -18.20 3.31 -51.77
CA VAL A 8 -18.57 2.87 -50.44
C VAL A 8 -17.29 2.91 -49.60
N GLU A 9 -17.01 4.04 -48.95
CA GLU A 9 -15.87 4.18 -48.01
C GLU A 9 -16.25 5.13 -46.86
N TYR A 10 -17.33 4.83 -46.12
CA TYR A 10 -17.73 5.60 -44.93
C TYR A 10 -17.83 4.79 -43.62
N TYR A 11 -17.34 3.54 -43.60
CA TYR A 11 -17.35 2.69 -42.39
C TYR A 11 -15.97 2.08 -42.10
N ALA A 12 -14.95 2.92 -41.95
CA ALA A 12 -13.63 2.48 -41.51
C ALA A 12 -13.22 3.29 -40.28
N PHE A 13 -13.88 3.04 -39.15
CA PHE A 13 -13.37 3.12 -37.77
C PHE A 13 -14.57 2.85 -36.86
N VAL A 14 -15.11 1.64 -36.98
CA VAL A 14 -16.08 1.14 -36.00
C VAL A 14 -15.23 0.51 -34.89
N ASP A 15 -15.14 1.18 -33.75
CA ASP A 15 -14.46 0.67 -32.56
C ASP A 15 -15.06 -0.69 -32.17
N GLN A 16 -14.25 -1.59 -31.60
CA GLN A 16 -14.67 -2.92 -31.16
C GLN A 16 -15.92 -2.85 -30.26
N THR A 17 -15.98 -1.83 -29.40
CA THR A 17 -17.10 -1.56 -28.49
C THR A 17 -18.42 -1.29 -29.22
N PHE A 18 -18.35 -0.77 -30.45
CA PHE A 18 -19.55 -0.48 -31.24
C PHE A 18 -20.16 -1.75 -31.84
N TRP A 19 -19.34 -2.71 -32.28
CA TRP A 19 -19.86 -4.01 -32.74
C TRP A 19 -20.45 -4.83 -31.59
N GLU A 20 -19.81 -4.81 -30.43
CA GLU A 20 -20.29 -5.43 -29.19
C GLU A 20 -21.68 -4.91 -28.80
N TYR A 21 -21.91 -3.60 -28.93
CA TYR A 21 -23.23 -2.99 -28.70
C TYR A 21 -24.31 -3.49 -29.66
N PHE A 22 -24.05 -3.49 -30.98
CA PHE A 22 -25.05 -3.97 -31.96
C PHE A 22 -25.34 -5.45 -31.79
N TYR A 23 -24.34 -6.25 -31.44
CA TYR A 23 -24.53 -7.66 -31.15
C TYR A 23 -25.42 -7.87 -29.91
N ALA A 24 -25.14 -7.18 -28.80
CA ALA A 24 -26.00 -7.20 -27.61
C ALA A 24 -27.44 -6.79 -27.93
N CYS A 25 -27.64 -5.70 -28.67
CA CYS A 25 -28.97 -5.25 -29.09
C CYS A 25 -29.69 -6.28 -29.97
N SER A 26 -28.96 -6.96 -30.86
CA SER A 26 -29.53 -7.99 -31.72
C SER A 26 -30.06 -9.19 -30.91
N LEU A 27 -29.33 -9.61 -29.88
CA LEU A 27 -29.76 -10.69 -28.99
C LEU A 27 -30.97 -10.28 -28.14
N VAL A 28 -30.96 -9.08 -27.57
CA VAL A 28 -32.10 -8.55 -26.79
C VAL A 28 -33.35 -8.45 -27.67
N TRP A 29 -33.22 -7.97 -28.91
CA TRP A 29 -34.32 -7.90 -29.86
C TRP A 29 -34.89 -9.29 -30.21
N GLN A 30 -34.00 -10.25 -30.47
CA GLN A 30 -34.38 -11.65 -30.73
C GLN A 30 -35.11 -12.29 -29.56
N PHE A 31 -34.73 -11.95 -28.33
CA PHE A 31 -35.36 -12.44 -27.11
C PHE A 31 -36.73 -11.77 -26.85
N GLU A 32 -36.77 -10.44 -26.77
CA GLU A 32 -37.97 -9.71 -26.32
C GLU A 32 -39.03 -9.56 -27.41
N GLN A 33 -38.60 -9.29 -28.64
CA GLN A 33 -39.51 -8.90 -29.72
C GLN A 33 -39.81 -10.07 -30.67
N GLU A 34 -38.78 -10.77 -31.14
CA GLU A 34 -38.96 -11.87 -32.09
C GLU A 34 -39.26 -13.20 -31.40
N GLN A 35 -38.91 -13.34 -30.12
CA GLN A 35 -39.00 -14.58 -29.34
C GLN A 35 -38.36 -15.78 -30.05
N THR A 36 -37.29 -15.52 -30.83
CA THR A 36 -36.55 -16.54 -31.58
C THR A 36 -35.51 -17.25 -30.72
N ILE A 37 -35.10 -16.61 -29.63
CA ILE A 37 -34.26 -17.22 -28.60
C ILE A 37 -35.02 -17.23 -27.28
N SER A 38 -34.96 -18.36 -26.58
CA SER A 38 -35.53 -18.54 -25.25
C SER A 38 -34.58 -18.03 -24.16
N LEU A 39 -35.09 -17.87 -22.94
CA LEU A 39 -34.26 -17.48 -21.79
C LEU A 39 -33.16 -18.51 -21.51
N ASN A 40 -33.48 -19.81 -21.62
CA ASN A 40 -32.50 -20.87 -21.43
C ASN A 40 -31.38 -20.80 -22.49
N GLU A 41 -31.71 -20.55 -23.75
CA GLU A 41 -30.69 -20.36 -24.80
C GLU A 41 -29.84 -19.11 -24.53
N LEU A 42 -30.46 -18.02 -24.06
CA LEU A 42 -29.71 -16.83 -23.67
C LEU A 42 -28.75 -17.12 -22.50
N ILE A 43 -29.19 -17.88 -21.50
CA ILE A 43 -28.38 -18.26 -20.34
C ILE A 43 -27.25 -19.21 -20.75
N GLU A 44 -27.53 -20.31 -21.43
CA GLU A 44 -26.55 -21.37 -21.70
C GLU A 44 -25.63 -21.02 -22.86
N GLU A 45 -26.19 -20.54 -23.98
CA GLU A 45 -25.44 -20.33 -25.22
C GLU A 45 -24.77 -18.95 -25.30
N VAL A 46 -25.27 -17.95 -24.57
CA VAL A 46 -24.65 -16.61 -24.51
C VAL A 46 -23.87 -16.42 -23.22
N PHE A 47 -24.50 -16.50 -22.06
CA PHE A 47 -23.77 -16.30 -20.79
C PHE A 47 -22.85 -17.48 -20.47
N GLY A 48 -23.33 -18.72 -20.61
CA GLY A 48 -22.58 -19.95 -20.31
C GLY A 48 -21.30 -20.13 -21.11
N GLN A 49 -21.32 -19.76 -22.39
CA GLN A 49 -20.16 -19.87 -23.29
C GLN A 49 -19.15 -18.73 -23.15
N HIS A 50 -19.54 -17.61 -22.53
CA HIS A 50 -18.76 -16.37 -22.59
C HIS A 50 -18.44 -15.73 -21.24
N TRP A 51 -18.97 -16.22 -20.11
CA TRP A 51 -18.68 -15.63 -18.81
C TRP A 51 -17.18 -15.70 -18.43
N GLN A 52 -16.42 -16.65 -18.97
CA GLN A 52 -14.98 -16.81 -18.76
C GLN A 52 -14.13 -15.83 -19.58
N ASP A 53 -14.70 -15.19 -20.61
CA ASP A 53 -13.98 -14.29 -21.49
C ASP A 53 -14.26 -12.83 -21.09
N GLU A 54 -13.26 -12.16 -20.50
CA GLU A 54 -13.37 -10.76 -20.09
C GLU A 54 -13.77 -9.82 -21.23
N LYS A 55 -13.47 -10.18 -22.49
CA LYS A 55 -13.87 -9.38 -23.66
C LYS A 55 -15.39 -9.35 -23.84
N TRP A 56 -16.06 -10.42 -23.45
CA TRP A 56 -17.51 -10.53 -23.54
C TRP A 56 -18.25 -9.85 -22.38
N HIS A 57 -17.57 -9.55 -21.28
CA HIS A 57 -18.23 -9.02 -20.10
C HIS A 57 -19.00 -7.73 -20.37
N GLN A 58 -18.54 -6.87 -21.28
CA GLN A 58 -19.28 -5.66 -21.66
C GLN A 58 -20.59 -6.01 -22.37
N VAL A 59 -20.55 -6.90 -23.36
CA VAL A 59 -21.74 -7.40 -24.07
C VAL A 59 -22.74 -8.02 -23.08
N LEU A 60 -22.27 -8.89 -22.19
CA LEU A 60 -23.10 -9.58 -21.20
C LEU A 60 -23.75 -8.59 -20.20
N GLN A 61 -23.01 -7.57 -19.76
CA GLN A 61 -23.56 -6.49 -18.94
C GLN A 61 -24.60 -5.66 -19.69
N PHE A 62 -24.37 -5.35 -20.98
CA PHE A 62 -25.34 -4.63 -21.80
C PHE A 62 -26.65 -5.39 -21.98
N ILE A 63 -26.57 -6.71 -22.18
CA ILE A 63 -27.75 -7.58 -22.23
C ILE A 63 -28.48 -7.50 -20.89
N ALA A 64 -27.79 -7.74 -19.76
CA ALA A 64 -28.40 -7.68 -18.43
C ALA A 64 -29.10 -6.33 -18.15
N ARG A 65 -28.46 -5.21 -18.51
CA ARG A 65 -29.03 -3.85 -18.36
C ARG A 65 -30.32 -3.63 -19.18
N SER A 66 -30.48 -4.37 -20.26
CA SER A 66 -31.58 -4.18 -21.21
C SER A 66 -32.79 -5.07 -20.92
N LEU A 67 -32.63 -6.12 -20.11
CA LEU A 67 -33.68 -7.09 -19.78
C LEU A 67 -34.50 -6.67 -18.56
N GLU A 68 -35.69 -7.26 -18.42
CA GLU A 68 -36.49 -7.17 -17.20
C GLU A 68 -35.79 -7.84 -16.00
N PRO A 69 -35.97 -7.33 -14.76
CA PRO A 69 -35.24 -7.80 -13.58
C PRO A 69 -35.31 -9.31 -13.35
N GLN A 70 -36.47 -9.94 -13.57
CA GLN A 70 -36.67 -11.36 -13.32
C GLN A 70 -35.75 -12.23 -14.19
N PHE A 71 -35.60 -11.89 -15.47
CA PHE A 71 -34.69 -12.59 -16.38
C PHE A 71 -33.23 -12.42 -15.99
N VAL A 72 -32.85 -11.22 -15.53
CA VAL A 72 -31.50 -10.98 -15.02
C VAL A 72 -31.24 -11.76 -13.74
N GLY A 73 -32.25 -11.90 -12.87
CA GLY A 73 -32.19 -12.75 -11.69
C GLY A 73 -31.86 -14.21 -12.00
N GLU A 74 -32.49 -14.79 -13.04
CA GLU A 74 -32.16 -16.14 -13.50
C GLU A 74 -30.73 -16.24 -14.07
N ILE A 75 -30.29 -15.25 -14.85
CA ILE A 75 -28.91 -15.17 -15.37
C ILE A 75 -27.89 -15.11 -14.21
N ILE A 76 -28.13 -14.25 -13.22
CA ILE A 76 -27.25 -14.12 -12.05
C ILE A 76 -27.21 -15.43 -11.25
N SER A 77 -28.37 -16.05 -11.04
CA SER A 77 -28.47 -17.34 -10.34
C SER A 77 -27.67 -18.43 -11.06
N TYR A 78 -27.73 -18.44 -12.40
CA TYR A 78 -26.91 -19.34 -13.22
C TYR A 78 -25.41 -19.05 -13.06
N LEU A 79 -24.98 -17.78 -13.07
CA LEU A 79 -23.58 -17.39 -12.91
C LEU A 79 -23.03 -17.76 -11.52
N ILE A 80 -23.84 -17.61 -10.47
CA ILE A 80 -23.49 -17.94 -9.08
C ILE A 80 -23.05 -19.40 -8.96
N ILE A 81 -23.78 -20.33 -9.59
CA ILE A 81 -23.52 -21.78 -9.46
C ILE A 81 -22.38 -22.30 -10.34
N GLN A 82 -21.80 -21.47 -11.22
CA GLN A 82 -20.69 -21.90 -12.06
C GLN A 82 -19.40 -22.10 -11.26
N ASP A 83 -18.61 -23.11 -11.63
CA ASP A 83 -17.25 -23.27 -11.11
C ASP A 83 -16.33 -22.22 -11.76
N GLY A 84 -16.17 -21.10 -11.05
CA GLY A 84 -15.27 -20.01 -11.44
C GLY A 84 -13.84 -20.12 -10.95
N GLU A 85 -13.43 -21.23 -10.31
CA GLU A 85 -12.12 -21.29 -9.63
C GLU A 85 -10.95 -21.03 -10.60
N LYS A 86 -10.98 -21.63 -11.79
CA LYS A 86 -9.90 -21.51 -12.78
C LYS A 86 -9.83 -20.11 -13.40
N GLU A 87 -10.98 -19.45 -13.49
CA GLU A 87 -11.18 -18.13 -14.06
C GLU A 87 -11.19 -17.03 -13.00
N LYS A 88 -10.64 -17.32 -11.80
CA LYS A 88 -10.48 -16.34 -10.73
C LYS A 88 -11.82 -15.70 -10.32
N SER A 89 -12.87 -16.52 -10.20
CA SER A 89 -14.23 -16.13 -9.79
C SER A 89 -14.84 -15.04 -10.69
N GLN A 90 -14.49 -15.01 -11.98
CA GLN A 90 -15.05 -14.06 -12.94
C GLN A 90 -16.57 -14.18 -13.05
N ASN A 91 -17.14 -15.38 -12.89
CA ASN A 91 -18.58 -15.60 -12.81
C ASN A 91 -19.24 -14.72 -11.73
N LEU A 92 -18.69 -14.71 -10.51
CA LEU A 92 -19.23 -13.92 -9.40
C LEU A 92 -19.07 -12.41 -9.64
N PHE A 93 -17.93 -11.96 -10.18
CA PHE A 93 -17.74 -10.55 -10.48
C PHE A 93 -18.59 -10.07 -11.66
N LEU A 94 -18.80 -10.91 -12.68
CA LEU A 94 -19.73 -10.60 -13.77
C LEU A 94 -21.17 -10.54 -13.24
N ALA A 95 -21.57 -11.52 -12.44
CA ALA A 95 -22.86 -11.53 -11.76
C ALA A 95 -23.09 -10.25 -10.96
N THR A 96 -22.07 -9.81 -10.21
CA THR A 96 -22.11 -8.57 -9.43
C THR A 96 -22.34 -7.35 -10.33
N LYS A 97 -21.62 -7.24 -11.45
CA LYS A 97 -21.82 -6.16 -12.41
C LYS A 97 -23.23 -6.21 -13.01
N CYS A 98 -23.70 -7.38 -13.45
CA CYS A 98 -25.04 -7.55 -13.98
C CYS A 98 -26.12 -7.14 -12.97
N PHE A 99 -25.96 -7.49 -11.70
CA PHE A 99 -26.91 -7.13 -10.63
C PHE A 99 -27.05 -5.61 -10.48
N PHE A 100 -25.93 -4.87 -10.49
CA PHE A 100 -25.95 -3.42 -10.34
C PHE A 100 -26.34 -2.63 -11.59
N GLU A 101 -26.43 -3.30 -12.76
CA GLU A 101 -26.98 -2.71 -13.99
C GLU A 101 -28.53 -2.78 -14.04
N VAL A 102 -29.16 -3.53 -13.14
CA VAL A 102 -30.63 -3.68 -13.09
C VAL A 102 -31.29 -2.43 -12.51
N LYS A 103 -32.22 -1.82 -13.27
CA LYS A 103 -32.90 -0.58 -12.88
C LYS A 103 -33.77 -0.70 -11.62
N ASN A 104 -34.31 -1.88 -11.33
CA ASN A 104 -35.13 -2.17 -10.16
C ASN A 104 -34.63 -3.42 -9.43
N SER A 105 -33.43 -3.35 -8.87
CA SER A 105 -32.79 -4.49 -8.18
C SER A 105 -33.57 -5.01 -6.97
N GLN A 106 -34.55 -4.24 -6.45
CA GLN A 106 -35.46 -4.71 -5.40
C GLN A 106 -36.31 -5.92 -5.83
N ASP A 107 -36.62 -6.04 -7.13
CA ASP A 107 -37.39 -7.17 -7.66
C ASP A 107 -36.62 -8.50 -7.62
N ILE A 108 -35.29 -8.43 -7.41
CA ILE A 108 -34.38 -9.58 -7.33
C ILE A 108 -33.53 -9.53 -6.05
N SER A 109 -34.09 -9.00 -4.95
CA SER A 109 -33.39 -8.87 -3.66
C SER A 109 -32.84 -10.19 -3.13
N ASP A 110 -33.57 -11.29 -3.35
CA ASP A 110 -33.18 -12.62 -2.88
C ASP A 110 -31.90 -13.08 -3.61
N VAL A 111 -31.87 -12.91 -4.93
CA VAL A 111 -30.68 -13.19 -5.76
C VAL A 111 -29.50 -12.28 -5.37
N GLY A 112 -29.77 -11.01 -5.06
CA GLY A 112 -28.77 -10.08 -4.55
C GLY A 112 -28.18 -10.52 -3.20
N THR A 113 -29.01 -11.12 -2.34
CA THR A 113 -28.58 -11.66 -1.04
C THR A 113 -27.70 -12.89 -1.22
N ASP A 114 -28.08 -13.80 -2.13
CA ASP A 114 -27.27 -14.98 -2.47
C ASP A 114 -25.90 -14.56 -3.03
N LEU A 115 -25.89 -13.59 -3.95
CA LEU A 115 -24.65 -13.04 -4.51
C LEU A 115 -23.74 -12.41 -3.45
N LEU A 116 -24.32 -11.64 -2.53
CA LEU A 116 -23.59 -11.06 -1.40
C LEU A 116 -22.97 -12.15 -0.52
N ASN A 117 -23.70 -13.23 -0.25
CA ASN A 117 -23.21 -14.35 0.55
C ASN A 117 -22.07 -15.10 -0.13
N GLU A 118 -22.14 -15.31 -1.45
CA GLU A 118 -21.03 -15.91 -2.21
C GLU A 118 -19.79 -15.00 -2.24
N LEU A 119 -19.96 -13.69 -2.39
CA LEU A 119 -18.84 -12.75 -2.28
C LEU A 119 -18.23 -12.76 -0.87
N LYS A 120 -19.05 -12.83 0.19
CA LYS A 120 -18.58 -12.99 1.58
C LYS A 120 -17.82 -14.30 1.75
N TYR A 121 -18.31 -15.40 1.19
CA TYR A 121 -17.62 -16.69 1.20
C TYR A 121 -16.25 -16.61 0.52
N LEU A 122 -16.18 -15.97 -0.66
CA LEU A 122 -14.94 -15.70 -1.38
C LEU A 122 -13.98 -14.81 -0.56
N ALA A 123 -14.50 -13.79 0.12
CA ALA A 123 -13.72 -12.86 0.93
C ALA A 123 -13.22 -13.46 2.26
N ASP A 124 -14.04 -14.27 2.92
CA ASP A 124 -13.77 -14.86 4.24
C ASP A 124 -12.89 -16.10 4.16
N TYR A 125 -12.93 -16.81 3.02
CA TYR A 125 -12.30 -18.10 2.77
C TYR A 125 -11.03 -18.34 3.61
N HIS A 126 -11.16 -19.12 4.70
CA HIS A 126 -10.03 -19.64 5.44
C HIS A 126 -10.39 -20.86 6.30
N GLN A 127 -9.49 -21.85 6.28
CA GLN A 127 -9.31 -22.96 7.23
C GLN A 127 -10.29 -24.14 7.09
N TYR A 128 -10.00 -25.09 6.21
CA TYR A 128 -9.82 -26.52 6.52
C TYR A 128 -9.64 -27.30 5.19
N GLU A 129 -8.42 -27.37 4.65
CA GLU A 129 -8.03 -28.49 3.78
C GLU A 129 -6.65 -29.03 4.22
N PRO A 130 -6.52 -30.35 4.50
CA PRO A 130 -5.24 -30.95 4.87
C PRO A 130 -4.27 -30.99 3.67
N LEU A 131 -3.14 -30.30 3.81
CA LEU A 131 -1.78 -30.64 3.33
C LEU A 131 -1.55 -31.25 1.93
N LEU A 132 -2.40 -31.05 0.91
CA LEU A 132 -2.10 -31.57 -0.45
C LEU A 132 -2.41 -30.65 -1.66
N THR A 133 -2.77 -29.38 -1.50
CA THR A 133 -2.87 -28.44 -2.65
C THR A 133 -2.23 -27.08 -2.39
N LEU A 134 -0.90 -27.03 -2.52
CA LEU A 134 -0.06 -25.83 -2.37
C LEU A 134 -0.40 -24.62 -3.29
N LYS A 135 -1.41 -24.71 -4.16
CA LYS A 135 -1.81 -23.63 -5.09
C LYS A 135 -3.05 -22.83 -4.65
N ARG A 136 -3.82 -23.29 -3.66
CA ARG A 136 -5.18 -22.78 -3.38
C ARG A 136 -5.27 -21.63 -2.37
N HIS A 137 -4.22 -21.34 -1.60
CA HIS A 137 -4.37 -20.55 -0.36
C HIS A 137 -3.99 -19.05 -0.42
N TRP A 138 -3.76 -18.46 -1.60
CA TRP A 138 -3.10 -17.15 -1.69
C TRP A 138 -3.65 -16.15 -2.70
N ASN A 139 -4.91 -16.25 -3.12
CA ASN A 139 -5.45 -15.20 -4.00
C ASN A 139 -5.99 -14.00 -3.19
N LEU A 140 -5.10 -13.35 -2.43
CA LEU A 140 -5.37 -12.07 -1.77
C LEU A 140 -6.00 -11.04 -2.74
N PRO A 141 -5.54 -10.90 -4.00
CA PRO A 141 -6.19 -10.03 -4.96
C PRO A 141 -7.69 -10.31 -5.17
N LEU A 142 -8.10 -11.58 -5.20
CA LEU A 142 -9.50 -11.95 -5.34
C LEU A 142 -10.34 -11.60 -4.11
N ARG A 143 -9.79 -11.87 -2.93
CA ARG A 143 -10.45 -11.52 -1.67
C ARG A 143 -10.62 -10.01 -1.54
N PHE A 144 -9.59 -9.25 -1.90
CA PHE A 144 -9.65 -7.78 -1.93
C PHE A 144 -10.70 -7.28 -2.91
N LYS A 145 -10.74 -7.87 -4.13
CA LYS A 145 -11.76 -7.53 -5.11
C LYS A 145 -13.16 -7.85 -4.60
N ALA A 146 -13.37 -8.99 -3.95
CA ALA A 146 -14.64 -9.34 -3.33
C ALA A 146 -15.04 -8.33 -2.25
N LEU A 147 -14.14 -8.01 -1.32
CA LEU A 147 -14.36 -6.98 -0.29
C LEU A 147 -14.70 -5.62 -0.91
N GLN A 148 -13.97 -5.20 -1.95
CA GLN A 148 -14.27 -3.95 -2.65
C GLN A 148 -15.67 -3.96 -3.28
N GLN A 149 -16.07 -5.05 -3.92
CA GLN A 149 -17.40 -5.18 -4.52
C GLN A 149 -18.51 -5.18 -3.45
N ILE A 150 -18.29 -5.89 -2.33
CA ILE A 150 -19.22 -5.89 -1.18
C ILE A 150 -19.38 -4.47 -0.64
N ALA A 151 -18.26 -3.78 -0.37
CA ALA A 151 -18.26 -2.44 0.20
C ALA A 151 -19.01 -1.45 -0.70
N ILE A 152 -18.68 -1.41 -2.00
CA ILE A 152 -19.29 -0.45 -2.93
C ILE A 152 -20.75 -0.82 -3.23
N GLY A 153 -21.02 -2.10 -3.50
CA GLY A 153 -22.32 -2.57 -3.96
C GLY A 153 -23.39 -2.60 -2.87
N TRP A 154 -23.01 -2.89 -1.63
CA TRP A 154 -23.93 -3.01 -0.49
C TRP A 154 -23.61 -2.00 0.61
N LYS A 155 -23.07 -0.83 0.28
CA LYS A 155 -22.71 0.22 1.26
C LYS A 155 -23.88 0.68 2.14
N ASP A 156 -25.09 0.66 1.59
CA ASP A 156 -26.33 1.11 2.23
C ASP A 156 -27.07 -0.05 2.95
N ASP A 157 -26.59 -1.29 2.82
CA ASP A 157 -27.07 -2.42 3.60
C ASP A 157 -26.56 -2.31 5.05
N PRO A 158 -27.45 -2.41 6.06
CA PRO A 158 -27.09 -2.17 7.46
C PRO A 158 -26.11 -3.20 8.03
N GLU A 159 -25.96 -4.38 7.42
CA GLU A 159 -25.06 -5.45 7.88
C GLU A 159 -23.67 -5.38 7.23
N THR A 160 -23.49 -4.57 6.17
CA THR A 160 -22.22 -4.47 5.45
C THR A 160 -21.13 -3.82 6.31
N LEU A 161 -21.38 -2.63 6.87
CA LEU A 161 -20.38 -1.98 7.75
C LEU A 161 -20.05 -2.83 9.00
N PRO A 162 -21.02 -3.45 9.71
CA PRO A 162 -20.74 -4.44 10.76
C PRO A 162 -19.91 -5.63 10.29
N TYR A 163 -20.12 -6.14 9.07
CA TYR A 163 -19.28 -7.19 8.50
C TYR A 163 -17.81 -6.75 8.39
N PHE A 164 -17.52 -5.56 7.87
CA PHE A 164 -16.15 -5.04 7.80
C PHE A 164 -15.52 -4.80 9.18
N LYS A 165 -16.29 -4.31 10.17
CA LYS A 165 -15.80 -4.17 11.54
C LYS A 165 -15.39 -5.52 12.15
N ARG A 166 -16.19 -6.56 11.96
CA ARG A 166 -15.85 -7.94 12.39
C ARG A 166 -14.60 -8.48 11.72
N LEU A 167 -14.37 -8.16 10.44
CA LEU A 167 -13.13 -8.54 9.75
C LEU A 167 -11.90 -7.94 10.45
N ILE A 168 -11.96 -6.68 10.86
CA ILE A 168 -10.87 -6.00 11.57
C ILE A 168 -10.61 -6.66 12.93
N GLU A 169 -11.66 -7.02 13.67
CA GLU A 169 -11.56 -7.55 15.03
C GLU A 169 -11.05 -9.00 15.08
N CYS A 170 -11.60 -9.88 14.23
CA CYS A 170 -11.49 -11.34 14.43
C CYS A 170 -10.88 -12.11 13.25
N ASN A 171 -10.64 -11.49 12.08
CA ASN A 171 -10.05 -12.22 10.95
C ASN A 171 -8.59 -12.57 11.25
N ASN A 172 -8.14 -13.78 10.94
CA ASN A 172 -6.75 -14.21 11.19
C ASN A 172 -5.73 -13.60 10.22
N ASN A 173 -6.15 -13.21 9.01
CA ASN A 173 -5.26 -12.68 7.98
C ASN A 173 -5.11 -11.15 8.07
N SER A 174 -3.90 -10.67 8.35
CA SER A 174 -3.59 -9.23 8.49
C SER A 174 -3.89 -8.42 7.24
N HIS A 175 -3.70 -9.00 6.05
CA HIS A 175 -4.01 -8.33 4.79
C HIS A 175 -5.51 -8.08 4.63
N ILE A 176 -6.36 -9.00 5.11
CA ILE A 176 -7.81 -8.84 5.09
C ILE A 176 -8.25 -7.76 6.08
N ARG A 177 -7.63 -7.70 7.26
CA ARG A 177 -7.86 -6.60 8.21
C ARG A 177 -7.50 -5.24 7.61
N PHE A 178 -6.36 -5.14 6.92
CA PHE A 178 -5.92 -3.91 6.26
C PHE A 178 -6.88 -3.48 5.16
N GLU A 179 -7.30 -4.43 4.33
CA GLU A 179 -8.27 -4.15 3.28
C GLU A 179 -9.61 -3.71 3.87
N ALA A 180 -10.05 -4.31 4.97
CA ALA A 180 -11.28 -3.88 5.65
C ALA A 180 -11.18 -2.43 6.17
N VAL A 181 -10.05 -2.04 6.79
CA VAL A 181 -9.80 -0.65 7.20
C VAL A 181 -9.84 0.29 5.99
N ARG A 182 -9.19 -0.10 4.89
CA ARG A 182 -9.17 0.67 3.65
C ARG A 182 -10.57 0.86 3.07
N GLN A 183 -11.37 -0.20 2.97
CA GLN A 183 -12.73 -0.12 2.44
C GLN A 183 -13.62 0.75 3.33
N ILE A 184 -13.51 0.64 4.67
CA ILE A 184 -14.22 1.53 5.59
C ILE A 184 -13.84 3.00 5.32
N ALA A 185 -12.54 3.29 5.22
CA ALA A 185 -12.04 4.64 5.03
C ALA A 185 -12.39 5.25 3.67
N THR A 186 -12.54 4.43 2.62
CA THR A 186 -12.85 4.93 1.27
C THR A 186 -14.35 5.03 1.00
N VAL A 187 -15.12 4.00 1.38
CA VAL A 187 -16.55 3.90 1.02
C VAL A 187 -17.43 4.69 2.00
N TRP A 188 -17.11 4.68 3.30
CA TRP A 188 -17.86 5.43 4.32
C TRP A 188 -17.13 6.71 4.76
N LYS A 189 -16.28 7.27 3.90
CA LYS A 189 -15.45 8.46 4.20
C LYS A 189 -16.26 9.63 4.76
N ASP A 190 -17.41 9.91 4.15
CA ASP A 190 -18.25 11.06 4.49
C ASP A 190 -19.21 10.80 5.66
N ALA A 191 -19.25 9.57 6.18
CA ALA A 191 -20.06 9.25 7.35
C ALA A 191 -19.40 9.80 8.63
N PRO A 192 -20.13 10.58 9.45
CA PRO A 192 -19.55 11.32 10.58
C PRO A 192 -18.91 10.42 11.65
N GLU A 193 -19.31 9.16 11.72
CA GLU A 193 -18.78 8.16 12.63
C GLU A 193 -17.48 7.48 12.15
N THR A 194 -17.11 7.61 10.87
CA THR A 194 -15.97 6.89 10.29
C THR A 194 -14.63 7.36 10.87
N LEU A 195 -14.35 8.67 10.83
CA LEU A 195 -13.10 9.20 11.38
C LEU A 195 -12.97 8.93 12.90
N PRO A 196 -14.00 9.15 13.74
CA PRO A 196 -13.97 8.73 15.15
C PRO A 196 -13.67 7.24 15.34
N PHE A 197 -14.29 6.36 14.56
CA PHE A 197 -14.03 4.93 14.62
C PHE A 197 -12.58 4.59 14.24
N LEU A 198 -12.04 5.21 13.18
CA LEU A 198 -10.63 5.01 12.80
C LEU A 198 -9.68 5.53 13.88
N LYS A 199 -9.94 6.69 14.50
CA LYS A 199 -9.12 7.19 15.61
C LYS A 199 -9.08 6.19 16.78
N GLN A 200 -10.23 5.60 17.12
CA GLN A 200 -10.31 4.54 18.14
C GLN A 200 -9.52 3.27 17.76
N LEU A 201 -9.51 2.89 16.48
CA LEU A 201 -8.73 1.74 16.01
C LEU A 201 -7.22 1.94 16.19
N VAL A 202 -6.71 3.17 16.11
CA VAL A 202 -5.28 3.46 16.37
C VAL A 202 -4.91 3.16 17.82
N GLU A 203 -5.81 3.37 18.77
CA GLU A 203 -5.62 3.08 20.20
C GLU A 203 -5.68 1.58 20.54
N SER A 204 -6.15 0.74 19.60
CA SER A 204 -6.34 -0.69 19.85
C SER A 204 -5.02 -1.45 20.08
N SER A 205 -5.05 -2.48 20.94
CA SER A 205 -3.87 -3.30 21.28
C SER A 205 -3.38 -4.22 20.16
N ASN A 206 -4.10 -4.30 19.04
CA ASN A 206 -3.68 -5.07 17.86
C ASN A 206 -2.62 -4.28 17.10
N TRP A 207 -1.33 -4.62 17.19
CA TRP A 207 -0.23 -3.84 16.61
C TRP A 207 -0.32 -3.57 15.10
N GLN A 208 -1.07 -4.37 14.32
CA GLN A 208 -1.09 -4.26 12.86
C GLN A 208 -2.12 -3.23 12.36
N VAL A 209 -3.32 -3.25 12.93
CA VAL A 209 -4.46 -2.41 12.50
C VAL A 209 -4.15 -0.90 12.60
N PRO A 210 -3.51 -0.39 13.67
CA PRO A 210 -3.15 1.01 13.83
C PRO A 210 -2.31 1.57 12.68
N LEU A 211 -1.40 0.78 12.10
CA LEU A 211 -0.51 1.28 11.04
C LEU A 211 -1.30 1.61 9.76
N GLU A 212 -2.08 0.66 9.26
CA GLU A 212 -2.93 0.92 8.09
C GLU A 212 -3.98 1.99 8.42
N THR A 213 -4.47 2.04 9.66
CA THR A 213 -5.44 3.06 10.09
C THR A 213 -4.86 4.46 10.06
N LEU A 214 -3.65 4.68 10.59
CA LEU A 214 -2.94 5.96 10.51
C LEU A 214 -2.72 6.40 9.06
N ARG A 215 -2.34 5.46 8.20
CA ARG A 215 -2.20 5.70 6.76
C ARG A 215 -3.52 6.13 6.12
N GLN A 216 -4.62 5.41 6.38
CA GLN A 216 -5.91 5.75 5.81
C GLN A 216 -6.46 7.08 6.34
N ILE A 217 -6.21 7.41 7.62
CA ILE A 217 -6.54 8.72 8.18
C ILE A 217 -5.77 9.84 7.43
N ALA A 218 -4.46 9.66 7.22
CA ALA A 218 -3.63 10.64 6.51
C ALA A 218 -4.04 10.85 5.05
N ILE A 219 -4.45 9.80 4.35
CA ILE A 219 -4.92 9.87 2.96
C ILE A 219 -6.34 10.46 2.89
N GLY A 220 -7.24 9.97 3.73
CA GLY A 220 -8.67 10.27 3.68
C GLY A 220 -9.02 11.65 4.23
N TRP A 221 -8.36 12.09 5.29
CA TRP A 221 -8.72 13.30 6.04
C TRP A 221 -7.56 14.30 6.11
N LYS A 222 -6.69 14.33 5.10
CA LYS A 222 -5.55 15.28 5.04
C LYS A 222 -5.96 16.74 5.28
N ASP A 223 -7.09 17.14 4.72
CA ASP A 223 -7.58 18.53 4.76
C ASP A 223 -8.38 18.86 6.03
N GLU A 224 -8.66 17.85 6.89
CA GLU A 224 -9.29 18.09 8.18
C GLU A 224 -8.28 18.71 9.16
N PRO A 225 -8.65 19.81 9.84
CA PRO A 225 -7.73 20.55 10.71
C PRO A 225 -7.22 19.71 11.89
N GLU A 226 -7.97 18.68 12.31
CA GLU A 226 -7.58 17.80 13.42
C GLU A 226 -6.64 16.66 13.02
N THR A 227 -6.47 16.37 11.74
CA THR A 227 -5.71 15.20 11.29
C THR A 227 -4.22 15.35 11.57
N LEU A 228 -3.63 16.50 11.23
CA LEU A 228 -2.22 16.75 11.52
C LEU A 228 -1.93 16.76 13.03
N PRO A 229 -2.70 17.46 13.90
CA PRO A 229 -2.56 17.34 15.35
C PRO A 229 -2.66 15.90 15.87
N PHE A 230 -3.59 15.10 15.33
CA PHE A 230 -3.75 13.70 15.70
C PHE A 230 -2.52 12.87 15.33
N LEU A 231 -1.98 13.02 14.12
CA LEU A 231 -0.74 12.34 13.73
C LEU A 231 0.47 12.83 14.55
N LYS A 232 0.56 14.15 14.82
CA LYS A 232 1.63 14.73 15.66
C LYS A 232 1.61 14.13 17.06
N HIS A 233 0.42 13.90 17.64
CA HIS A 233 0.28 13.20 18.91
C HIS A 233 0.88 11.80 18.84
N TRP A 234 0.47 10.98 17.86
CA TRP A 234 1.00 9.61 17.72
C TRP A 234 2.48 9.54 17.36
N ALA A 235 3.04 10.59 16.75
CA ALA A 235 4.47 10.69 16.46
C ALA A 235 5.34 10.98 17.70
N VAL A 236 4.75 11.33 18.85
CA VAL A 236 5.49 11.60 20.11
C VAL A 236 5.09 10.69 21.28
N VAL A 237 4.02 9.90 21.13
CA VAL A 237 3.59 8.95 22.17
C VAL A 237 4.56 7.76 22.22
N ASN A 238 5.33 7.67 23.30
CA ASN A 238 6.34 6.63 23.51
C ASN A 238 5.72 5.35 24.12
N ASP A 239 4.80 4.72 23.37
CA ASP A 239 4.10 3.49 23.76
C ASP A 239 4.28 2.35 22.73
N ASP A 240 4.41 2.68 21.44
CA ASP A 240 4.59 1.71 20.35
C ASP A 240 5.42 2.31 19.19
N SER A 241 6.61 1.75 18.95
CA SER A 241 7.53 2.19 17.89
C SER A 241 6.96 2.01 16.48
N GLY A 242 5.96 1.13 16.29
CA GLY A 242 5.23 1.00 15.02
C GLY A 242 4.36 2.21 14.72
N ARG A 243 3.50 2.61 15.66
CA ARG A 243 2.54 3.71 15.48
C ARG A 243 3.25 5.04 15.29
N GLN A 244 4.28 5.27 16.09
CA GLN A 244 5.11 6.47 16.01
C GLN A 244 5.78 6.61 14.64
N ARG A 245 6.40 5.53 14.14
CA ARG A 245 7.01 5.50 12.80
C ARG A 245 6.02 5.81 11.71
N GLU A 246 4.86 5.16 11.74
CA GLU A 246 3.86 5.35 10.70
C GLU A 246 3.28 6.77 10.75
N ALA A 247 3.05 7.34 11.94
CA ALA A 247 2.63 8.72 12.09
C ALA A 247 3.66 9.71 11.52
N VAL A 248 4.95 9.56 11.89
CA VAL A 248 6.07 10.34 11.34
C VAL A 248 6.12 10.23 9.81
N ARG A 249 6.00 9.01 9.29
CA ARG A 249 6.00 8.73 7.85
C ARG A 249 4.85 9.43 7.15
N GLN A 250 3.63 9.32 7.67
CA GLN A 250 2.46 9.92 7.05
C GLN A 250 2.50 11.45 7.10
N ILE A 251 2.98 12.04 8.20
CA ILE A 251 3.27 13.47 8.27
C ILE A 251 4.25 13.88 7.17
N ALA A 252 5.37 13.15 7.08
CA ALA A 252 6.39 13.39 6.06
C ALA A 252 5.88 13.11 4.65
N ILE A 253 4.85 12.33 4.39
CA ILE A 253 4.34 12.14 3.01
C ILE A 253 3.32 13.22 2.65
N HIS A 254 2.41 13.55 3.58
CA HIS A 254 1.20 14.30 3.27
C HIS A 254 1.27 15.79 3.62
N TRP A 255 2.09 16.22 4.58
CA TRP A 255 2.20 17.63 5.01
C TRP A 255 3.51 18.28 4.55
N LYS A 256 3.79 18.18 3.25
CA LYS A 256 5.07 18.62 2.70
C LYS A 256 5.37 20.08 2.82
N ASP A 257 4.34 20.81 2.45
CA ASP A 257 4.41 22.22 2.20
C ASP A 257 4.04 22.99 3.48
N ASP A 258 3.80 22.26 4.59
CA ASP A 258 3.53 22.80 5.91
C ASP A 258 4.84 23.28 6.56
N PRO A 259 5.00 24.60 6.83
CA PRO A 259 6.24 25.17 7.33
C PRO A 259 6.69 24.60 8.69
N GLU A 260 5.75 24.10 9.50
CA GLU A 260 6.04 23.55 10.83
C GLU A 260 6.44 22.09 10.80
N THR A 261 6.20 21.37 9.71
CA THR A 261 6.43 19.93 9.63
C THR A 261 7.90 19.57 9.81
N LEU A 262 8.82 20.31 9.18
CA LEU A 262 10.25 20.12 9.36
C LEU A 262 10.67 20.34 10.83
N SER A 263 10.21 21.43 11.44
CA SER A 263 10.53 21.77 12.83
C SER A 263 9.98 20.72 13.80
N PHE A 264 8.78 20.23 13.53
CA PHE A 264 8.15 19.16 14.29
C PHE A 264 8.94 17.85 14.19
N LEU A 265 9.26 17.40 12.97
CA LEU A 265 10.02 16.16 12.76
C LEU A 265 11.40 16.21 13.45
N LEU A 266 12.10 17.35 13.36
CA LEU A 266 13.36 17.57 14.08
C LEU A 266 13.20 17.55 15.60
N ASN A 267 12.12 18.13 16.14
CA ASN A 267 11.89 18.17 17.57
C ASN A 267 11.44 16.81 18.12
N SER A 268 10.61 16.08 17.37
CA SER A 268 10.22 14.71 17.70
C SER A 268 11.44 13.81 17.80
N TYR A 269 12.40 13.92 16.88
CA TYR A 269 13.69 13.24 16.98
C TYR A 269 14.47 13.58 18.27
N LYS A 270 14.58 14.88 18.61
CA LYS A 270 15.32 15.32 19.80
C LYS A 270 14.72 14.80 21.10
N ASN A 271 13.39 14.73 21.17
CA ASN A 271 12.67 14.27 22.36
C ASN A 271 12.63 12.73 22.48
N ASP A 272 12.83 12.02 21.37
CA ASP A 272 12.82 10.54 21.30
C ASP A 272 14.19 9.90 21.54
N GLY A 273 15.22 10.70 21.85
CA GLY A 273 16.55 10.19 22.24
C GLY A 273 17.74 10.79 21.48
N GLY A 274 17.53 11.72 20.53
CA GLY A 274 18.59 12.28 19.69
C GLY A 274 19.59 13.23 20.36
N VAL A 275 19.37 13.67 21.60
CA VAL A 275 20.37 14.51 22.31
C VAL A 275 20.32 14.27 23.83
N ARG A 276 21.22 13.42 24.35
CA ARG A 276 21.77 13.71 25.69
C ARG A 276 22.90 14.73 25.49
N SER A 277 22.62 15.99 25.82
CA SER A 277 23.57 17.13 25.76
C SER A 277 24.64 17.08 26.86
N GLN A 278 25.16 15.90 27.16
CA GLN A 278 26.27 15.72 28.08
C GLN A 278 27.22 14.73 27.40
N PRO A 279 28.44 15.13 27.03
CA PRO A 279 29.43 14.18 26.56
C PRO A 279 29.68 13.22 27.72
N THR A 280 29.22 11.97 27.61
CA THR A 280 29.71 10.93 28.52
C THR A 280 31.19 10.77 28.19
N PRO A 281 32.11 10.99 29.14
CA PRO A 281 33.52 10.80 28.85
C PRO A 281 33.70 9.35 28.42
N HIS A 282 34.36 9.11 27.29
CA HIS A 282 34.86 7.78 26.94
C HIS A 282 35.58 7.21 28.16
N PRO A 283 35.12 6.10 28.77
CA PRO A 283 35.93 5.46 29.77
C PRO A 283 37.11 4.85 29.02
N SER A 284 38.33 5.25 29.39
CA SER A 284 39.54 4.54 28.98
C SER A 284 39.37 3.03 29.27
N PRO A 285 40.05 2.13 28.53
CA PRO A 285 39.79 0.68 28.53
C PRO A 285 40.00 -0.05 29.88
N SER A 286 40.28 0.68 30.94
CA SER A 286 40.67 0.18 32.25
C SER A 286 39.59 0.33 33.34
N GLN A 287 38.40 0.85 33.03
CA GLN A 287 37.28 0.96 34.00
C GLN A 287 35.95 0.35 33.50
N GLU A 288 36.00 -0.83 32.87
CA GLU A 288 34.83 -1.71 32.81
C GLU A 288 34.55 -2.25 34.22
N GLY A 289 33.69 -1.56 34.96
CA GLY A 289 33.23 -2.09 36.24
C GLY A 289 32.29 -1.21 37.04
N LYS A 290 32.22 0.10 36.79
CA LYS A 290 31.41 1.01 37.63
C LYS A 290 30.82 2.20 36.88
N SER A 291 29.93 1.96 35.92
CA SER A 291 28.78 2.85 35.74
C SER A 291 27.62 2.06 35.15
N GLY A 292 26.53 1.98 35.90
CA GLY A 292 25.34 1.23 35.54
C GLY A 292 24.47 1.97 34.53
N VAL A 293 24.96 2.14 33.30
CA VAL A 293 24.05 2.29 32.17
C VAL A 293 23.72 0.88 31.72
N SER A 294 22.49 0.46 32.01
CA SER A 294 22.02 -0.89 31.71
C SER A 294 22.19 -1.18 30.22
N ARG A 295 22.70 -2.37 29.87
CA ARG A 295 22.79 -2.87 28.48
C ARG A 295 21.43 -2.78 27.76
N GLU A 296 20.34 -2.85 28.51
CA GLU A 296 18.96 -2.66 28.04
C GLU A 296 18.65 -1.24 27.53
N GLU A 297 19.25 -0.22 28.13
CA GLU A 297 19.00 1.20 27.84
C GLU A 297 19.71 1.63 26.54
N ARG A 298 20.88 1.04 26.26
CA ARG A 298 21.57 1.16 24.96
C ARG A 298 20.85 0.42 23.84
N ARG A 299 20.16 -0.68 24.15
CA ARG A 299 19.43 -1.48 23.16
C ARG A 299 18.14 -0.77 22.68
N ARG A 300 17.40 -0.15 23.61
CA ARG A 300 16.16 0.59 23.27
C ARG A 300 16.42 1.84 22.43
N THR A 301 17.40 2.64 22.83
CA THR A 301 17.77 3.88 22.13
C THR A 301 18.25 3.64 20.69
N GLY A 302 18.91 2.51 20.42
CA GLY A 302 19.26 2.09 19.06
C GLY A 302 18.07 1.65 18.21
N GLU A 303 17.12 0.89 18.78
CA GLU A 303 15.93 0.45 18.04
C GLU A 303 14.99 1.63 17.68
N GLU A 304 14.95 2.67 18.52
CA GLU A 304 14.11 3.87 18.34
C GLU A 304 14.71 4.85 17.29
N GLY A 305 16.02 5.13 17.36
CA GLY A 305 16.69 5.97 16.37
C GLY A 305 16.77 5.33 14.96
N GLU A 306 16.94 4.01 14.88
CA GLU A 306 16.80 3.26 13.63
C GLU A 306 15.40 3.43 13.06
N SER A 307 14.40 3.32 13.92
CA SER A 307 12.99 3.37 13.55
C SER A 307 12.58 4.70 12.89
N PHE A 308 13.00 5.84 13.43
CA PHE A 308 12.74 7.15 12.84
C PHE A 308 13.50 7.37 11.53
N LEU A 309 14.78 6.98 11.48
CA LEU A 309 15.58 7.05 10.25
C LEU A 309 14.97 6.23 9.11
N PHE A 310 14.51 5.01 9.38
CA PHE A 310 13.87 4.18 8.37
C PHE A 310 12.60 4.84 7.80
N ALA A 311 11.81 5.51 8.63
CA ALA A 311 10.60 6.21 8.19
C ALA A 311 10.91 7.43 7.30
N LEU A 312 11.94 8.21 7.63
CA LEU A 312 12.36 9.37 6.82
C LEU A 312 13.14 8.98 5.57
N ALA A 313 13.93 7.91 5.63
CA ALA A 313 14.82 7.49 4.56
C ALA A 313 14.14 6.56 3.54
N GLU A 314 12.81 6.50 3.53
CA GLU A 314 12.06 5.82 2.47
C GLU A 314 12.15 6.62 1.16
N ARG A 315 12.24 5.92 0.02
CA ARG A 315 12.48 6.55 -1.30
C ARG A 315 11.44 7.62 -1.65
N SER A 316 10.18 7.41 -1.26
CA SER A 316 9.09 8.39 -1.46
C SER A 316 9.31 9.65 -0.63
N SER A 317 9.72 9.52 0.62
CA SER A 317 10.06 10.66 1.48
C SER A 317 11.28 11.39 0.92
N ILE A 318 12.35 10.68 0.57
CA ILE A 318 13.57 11.30 0.01
C ILE A 318 13.27 12.05 -1.29
N ALA A 319 12.51 11.47 -2.21
CA ALA A 319 12.15 12.13 -3.47
C ALA A 319 11.30 13.39 -3.26
N ASN A 320 10.50 13.43 -2.20
CA ASN A 320 9.63 14.57 -1.90
C ASN A 320 10.32 15.67 -1.11
N TYR A 321 11.40 15.37 -0.36
CA TYR A 321 12.11 16.32 0.50
C TYR A 321 13.62 16.11 0.55
N PRO A 322 14.32 16.20 -0.59
CA PRO A 322 15.76 16.01 -0.62
C PRO A 322 16.48 17.02 0.29
N ASP A 323 16.00 18.27 0.33
CA ASP A 323 16.64 19.36 1.09
C ASP A 323 16.33 19.30 2.60
N MET A 324 15.24 18.62 3.00
CA MET A 324 14.91 18.40 4.41
C MET A 324 15.65 17.19 4.97
N ILE A 325 15.69 16.10 4.21
CA ILE A 325 16.15 14.81 4.73
C ILE A 325 17.67 14.74 4.75
N LEU A 326 18.36 15.37 3.79
CA LEU A 326 19.82 15.36 3.77
C LEU A 326 20.45 15.96 5.04
N PRO A 327 20.05 17.15 5.53
CA PRO A 327 20.57 17.68 6.80
C PRO A 327 20.28 16.79 8.00
N ILE A 328 19.12 16.12 8.03
CA ILE A 328 18.76 15.17 9.11
C ILE A 328 19.70 13.97 9.06
N LEU A 329 19.87 13.35 7.89
CA LEU A 329 20.79 12.21 7.75
C LEU A 329 22.24 12.60 8.09
N LYS A 330 22.71 13.78 7.65
CA LYS A 330 24.04 14.30 8.03
C LYS A 330 24.18 14.45 9.55
N GLN A 331 23.17 15.02 10.22
CA GLN A 331 23.16 15.12 11.68
C GLN A 331 23.22 13.74 12.36
N TYR A 332 22.52 12.74 11.81
CA TYR A 332 22.57 11.36 12.33
C TYR A 332 23.93 10.69 12.17
N VAL A 333 24.65 11.01 11.10
CA VAL A 333 26.02 10.55 10.85
C VAL A 333 27.01 11.20 11.82
N GLU A 334 26.86 12.50 12.11
CA GLU A 334 27.78 13.27 12.96
C GLU A 334 27.54 13.09 14.48
N SER A 335 26.34 12.67 14.88
CA SER A 335 26.01 12.44 16.29
C SER A 335 26.49 11.08 16.81
N ASP A 336 26.73 10.99 18.13
CA ASP A 336 27.14 9.76 18.85
C ASP A 336 25.98 8.73 18.96
N ASN A 337 25.51 8.26 17.80
CA ASN A 337 24.47 7.25 17.68
C ASN A 337 25.07 5.83 17.63
N PRO A 338 24.28 4.81 17.97
CA PRO A 338 24.58 3.42 17.68
C PRO A 338 25.03 3.19 16.23
N TYR A 339 26.05 2.35 16.05
CA TYR A 339 26.68 2.06 14.76
C TYR A 339 25.68 1.79 13.62
N SER A 340 24.64 0.99 13.87
CA SER A 340 23.61 0.63 12.89
C SER A 340 22.81 1.83 12.35
N ILE A 341 22.59 2.84 13.17
CA ILE A 341 21.90 4.09 12.80
C ILE A 341 22.78 4.93 11.89
N SER A 342 24.03 5.13 12.28
CA SER A 342 24.99 5.92 11.50
C SER A 342 25.33 5.23 10.16
N ASP A 343 25.51 3.90 10.16
CA ASP A 343 25.74 3.09 8.95
C ASP A 343 24.58 3.23 7.95
N GLU A 344 23.34 3.08 8.44
CA GLU A 344 22.14 3.25 7.62
C GLU A 344 22.01 4.70 7.11
N ALA A 345 22.33 5.71 7.93
CA ALA A 345 22.31 7.11 7.53
C ALA A 345 23.36 7.40 6.44
N VAL A 346 24.60 6.90 6.57
CA VAL A 346 25.64 6.97 5.52
C VAL A 346 25.15 6.30 4.25
N ARG A 347 24.63 5.07 4.34
CA ARG A 347 24.14 4.32 3.19
C ARG A 347 23.03 5.05 2.45
N LYS A 348 22.06 5.61 3.17
CA LYS A 348 20.93 6.35 2.59
C LYS A 348 21.37 7.66 1.96
N THR A 349 22.23 8.41 2.66
CA THR A 349 22.84 9.65 2.14
C THR A 349 23.58 9.38 0.83
N ALA A 350 24.47 8.40 0.84
CA ALA A 350 25.29 8.06 -0.33
C ALA A 350 24.48 7.52 -1.52
N THR A 351 23.41 6.77 -1.26
CA THR A 351 22.58 6.19 -2.33
C THR A 351 21.60 7.17 -2.94
N ALA A 352 21.01 8.07 -2.14
CA ALA A 352 19.97 8.97 -2.64
C ALA A 352 20.49 10.35 -3.06
N TRP A 353 21.64 10.81 -2.55
CA TRP A 353 22.29 12.07 -2.92
C TRP A 353 23.61 11.87 -3.66
N LYS A 354 23.74 10.78 -4.42
CA LYS A 354 24.93 10.50 -5.24
C LYS A 354 25.32 11.65 -6.20
N HIS A 355 24.33 12.42 -6.67
CA HIS A 355 24.53 13.52 -7.60
C HIS A 355 24.62 14.90 -6.92
N ASP A 356 24.49 14.96 -5.60
CA ASP A 356 24.66 16.18 -4.84
C ASP A 356 26.15 16.50 -4.67
N LEU A 357 26.52 17.75 -4.94
CA LEU A 357 27.91 18.20 -4.96
C LEU A 357 28.55 18.22 -3.56
N GLU A 358 27.74 18.33 -2.51
CA GLU A 358 28.21 18.40 -1.12
C GLU A 358 28.31 17.03 -0.45
N THR A 359 27.71 15.99 -1.04
CA THR A 359 27.63 14.66 -0.43
C THR A 359 28.99 13.95 -0.44
N LEU A 360 29.73 13.98 -1.55
CA LEU A 360 31.06 13.36 -1.60
C LEU A 360 32.07 14.07 -0.68
N PRO A 361 32.18 15.41 -0.65
CA PRO A 361 33.02 16.13 0.31
C PRO A 361 32.67 15.82 1.77
N PHE A 362 31.38 15.75 2.10
CA PHE A 362 30.92 15.39 3.45
C PHE A 362 31.38 13.99 3.86
N LEU A 363 31.22 12.99 2.98
CA LEU A 363 31.65 11.62 3.27
C LEU A 363 33.18 11.50 3.38
N LYS A 364 33.95 12.26 2.58
CA LYS A 364 35.42 12.31 2.71
C LYS A 364 35.84 12.90 4.06
N GLN A 365 35.22 14.01 4.48
CA GLN A 365 35.48 14.64 5.76
C GLN A 365 35.22 13.69 6.95
N LEU A 366 34.20 12.82 6.84
CA LEU A 366 33.89 11.83 7.86
C LEU A 366 34.99 10.75 8.00
N VAL A 367 35.66 10.40 6.90
CA VAL A 367 36.78 9.45 6.91
C VAL A 367 38.07 10.11 7.44
N ASP A 368 38.25 11.42 7.19
CA ASP A 368 39.42 12.16 7.69
C ASP A 368 39.31 12.56 9.17
N SER A 369 38.11 12.52 9.75
CA SER A 369 37.89 12.78 11.17
C SER A 369 38.29 11.56 12.01
N ASN A 370 39.60 11.40 12.25
CA ASN A 370 40.41 10.50 13.12
C ASN A 370 39.77 9.69 14.31
N ASP A 371 38.46 9.53 14.42
CA ASP A 371 37.75 8.66 15.37
C ASP A 371 37.48 7.32 14.68
N TRP A 372 38.51 6.45 14.66
CA TRP A 372 38.49 5.13 14.01
C TRP A 372 37.38 4.23 14.58
N ASN A 373 36.19 4.34 13.98
CA ASN A 373 35.02 3.51 14.24
C ASN A 373 34.68 2.71 12.98
N ILE A 374 33.95 1.59 13.14
CA ILE A 374 33.48 0.69 12.07
C ILE A 374 32.66 1.44 10.98
N GLN A 375 32.24 2.69 11.24
CA GLN A 375 31.57 3.60 10.30
C GLN A 375 32.46 4.01 9.10
N GLU A 376 33.79 4.00 9.24
CA GLU A 376 34.72 4.32 8.16
C GLU A 376 34.70 3.28 7.04
N GLU A 377 34.56 1.98 7.36
CA GLU A 377 34.52 0.92 6.35
C GLU A 377 33.31 1.06 5.42
N GLU A 378 32.12 1.29 5.97
CA GLU A 378 30.91 1.49 5.17
C GLU A 378 31.00 2.78 4.35
N THR A 379 31.51 3.85 4.96
CA THR A 379 31.68 5.15 4.28
C THR A 379 32.63 5.02 3.10
N VAL A 380 33.80 4.39 3.30
CA VAL A 380 34.78 4.09 2.25
C VAL A 380 34.17 3.19 1.17
N ARG A 381 33.43 2.14 1.56
CA ARG A 381 32.72 1.25 0.62
C ARG A 381 31.69 2.02 -0.22
N LYS A 382 30.94 2.96 0.38
CA LYS A 382 29.97 3.79 -0.33
C LYS A 382 30.61 4.83 -1.23
N ILE A 383 31.73 5.43 -0.83
CA ILE A 383 32.52 6.31 -1.70
C ILE A 383 33.02 5.51 -2.91
N ALA A 384 33.63 4.34 -2.70
CA ALA A 384 34.17 3.49 -3.76
C ALA A 384 33.10 3.00 -4.75
N THR A 385 31.93 2.61 -4.27
CA THR A 385 30.83 2.12 -5.13
C THR A 385 30.00 3.25 -5.73
N GLY A 386 29.83 4.35 -5.00
CA GLY A 386 29.02 5.50 -5.37
C GLY A 386 29.71 6.44 -6.35
N TRP A 387 31.01 6.69 -6.22
CA TRP A 387 31.74 7.69 -6.99
C TRP A 387 32.94 7.09 -7.76
N LYS A 388 32.81 5.85 -8.24
CA LYS A 388 33.86 5.16 -9.02
C LYS A 388 34.41 5.94 -10.22
N ASP A 389 33.60 6.81 -10.83
CA ASP A 389 33.92 7.57 -12.04
C ASP A 389 34.41 9.00 -11.71
N ASP A 390 34.43 9.39 -10.43
CA ASP A 390 34.93 10.69 -9.97
C ASP A 390 36.47 10.69 -9.91
N GLN A 391 37.08 11.78 -10.41
CA GLN A 391 38.54 11.86 -10.59
C GLN A 391 39.30 11.93 -9.26
N GLU A 392 38.67 12.40 -8.19
CA GLU A 392 39.29 12.55 -6.88
C GLU A 392 39.10 11.33 -5.97
N THR A 393 38.17 10.44 -6.33
CA THR A 393 37.85 9.26 -5.52
C THR A 393 39.01 8.25 -5.49
N LEU A 394 39.64 7.96 -6.62
CA LEU A 394 40.76 7.01 -6.66
C LEU A 394 42.03 7.51 -5.95
N PRO A 395 42.47 8.77 -6.10
CA PRO A 395 43.55 9.33 -5.30
C PRO A 395 43.27 9.28 -3.79
N PHE A 396 42.06 9.66 -3.37
CA PHE A 396 41.64 9.64 -1.96
C PHE A 396 41.69 8.23 -1.36
N LEU A 397 41.13 7.22 -2.05
CA LEU A 397 41.19 5.83 -1.59
C LEU A 397 42.62 5.29 -1.49
N LYS A 398 43.54 5.75 -2.36
CA LYS A 398 44.96 5.37 -2.28
C LYS A 398 45.67 6.01 -1.08
N GLU A 399 45.29 7.23 -0.73
CA GLU A 399 45.83 7.92 0.44
C GLU A 399 45.44 7.21 1.74
N ILE A 400 44.17 6.81 1.88
CA ILE A 400 43.67 6.01 3.02
C ILE A 400 44.44 4.68 3.15
N VAL A 401 44.62 3.96 2.04
CA VAL A 401 45.37 2.69 2.03
C VAL A 401 46.86 2.87 2.38
N GLN A 402 47.41 4.08 2.19
CA GLN A 402 48.80 4.40 2.50
C GLN A 402 49.00 5.00 3.90
N SER A 403 47.96 5.64 4.47
CA SER A 403 47.97 6.17 5.83
C SER A 403 47.77 5.08 6.89
N ASP A 404 47.03 4.01 6.56
CA ASP A 404 46.70 2.95 7.51
C ASP A 404 47.34 1.59 7.19
N ASN A 405 47.86 0.95 8.25
CA ASN A 405 48.30 -0.44 8.26
C ASN A 405 47.06 -1.35 8.16
N TRP A 406 46.55 -1.52 6.94
CA TRP A 406 45.38 -2.34 6.59
C TRP A 406 45.63 -3.83 6.92
N GLU A 407 45.29 -4.28 8.13
CA GLU A 407 45.07 -5.71 8.42
C GLU A 407 43.69 -6.09 7.87
N VAL A 408 43.67 -6.69 6.68
CA VAL A 408 42.47 -7.32 6.12
C VAL A 408 42.13 -8.52 6.98
N GLY A 409 41.10 -8.39 7.82
CA GLY A 409 40.32 -9.56 8.20
C GLY A 409 39.59 -10.06 6.96
N GLU A 410 40.07 -11.15 6.36
CA GLU A 410 39.28 -11.94 5.42
C GLU A 410 38.03 -12.44 6.14
N HIS A 411 36.84 -11.89 5.84
CA HIS A 411 35.56 -12.55 6.07
C HIS A 411 34.57 -12.28 4.94
#